data_AF-A0AAD8GTU3-F1
#
_entry.id   AF-A0AAD8GTU3-F1
#
_cell.length_a   1.000
_cell.length_b   1.000
_cell.length_c   1.000
_cell.angle_alpha   90.00
_cell.angle_beta   90.00
_cell.angle_gamma   90.00
#
_symmetry.space_group_name_H-M   'P 1'
#
loop_
_entity.id
_entity.type
_entity.pdbx_description
1 polymer ?
#
loop_
_entity_poly.entity_id
_entity_poly.type
_entity_poly.pdbx_seq_one_letter_code
_entity_poly.pdbx_strand_id
1 'polypeptide(L)'
;MASDHSWVGRNRYNEAKYLTEEYKSGVDNFIKFAIYNLQEEDNGLIRCPCKECKNKYYKNPSTVKVDLYRHGIMQWYTRWDCHGEKDMPRDEVGTSSVNTNYRDDDMYYAYDDDFEDYHESGANGGVECGFKLVISIL
;
A
#
# COMPACT_ATOMS: atom_id res chain seq x y z
N MET A 1 9.39 11.34 -6.64
CA MET A 1 8.21 11.58 -7.51
C MET A 1 7.11 10.67 -7.03
N ALA A 2 5.88 11.18 -6.83
CA ALA A 2 4.75 10.34 -6.43
C ALA A 2 4.40 9.37 -7.57
N SER A 3 4.05 8.13 -7.24
CA SER A 3 3.56 7.15 -8.21
C SER A 3 2.15 7.56 -8.69
N ASP A 4 1.91 7.55 -10.00
CA ASP A 4 0.57 7.79 -10.55
C ASP A 4 -0.27 6.50 -10.49
N HIS A 5 -1.31 6.54 -9.65
CA HIS A 5 -2.26 5.44 -9.45
C HIS A 5 -3.61 5.67 -10.14
N SER A 6 -3.77 6.78 -10.87
CA SER A 6 -5.08 7.19 -11.39
C SER A 6 -5.69 6.20 -12.39
N TRP A 7 -4.87 5.37 -13.03
CA TRP A 7 -5.28 4.34 -13.98
C TRP A 7 -5.90 3.09 -13.32
N VAL A 8 -5.61 2.83 -12.04
CA VAL A 8 -6.02 1.60 -11.33
C VAL A 8 -7.55 1.46 -11.28
N GLY A 9 -8.25 2.57 -11.12
CA GLY A 9 -9.71 2.62 -11.05
C GLY A 9 -10.43 2.82 -12.40
N ARG A 10 -9.70 3.17 -13.47
CA ARG A 10 -10.31 3.48 -14.77
C ARG A 10 -10.67 2.22 -15.56
N ASN A 11 -11.56 2.37 -16.54
CA ASN A 11 -11.91 1.26 -17.41
C ASN A 11 -10.69 0.86 -18.27
N ARG A 12 -10.26 -0.40 -18.14
CA ARG A 12 -9.10 -0.92 -18.86
C ARG A 12 -9.34 -1.11 -20.36
N TYR A 13 -10.60 -1.14 -20.80
CA TYR A 13 -10.96 -1.29 -22.21
C TYR A 13 -11.66 -0.04 -22.73
N ASN A 14 -11.33 0.34 -23.96
CA ASN A 14 -12.09 1.35 -24.70
C ASN A 14 -13.38 0.74 -25.29
N GLU A 15 -14.18 1.57 -25.96
CA GLU A 15 -15.45 1.17 -26.59
C GLU A 15 -15.27 0.03 -27.61
N ALA A 16 -14.13 0.00 -28.30
CA ALA A 16 -13.75 -1.05 -29.25
C ALA A 16 -13.19 -2.31 -28.57
N LYS A 17 -13.28 -2.42 -27.24
CA LYS A 17 -12.80 -3.54 -26.40
C LYS A 17 -11.29 -3.79 -26.46
N TYR A 18 -10.50 -2.80 -26.86
CA TYR A 18 -9.04 -2.85 -26.78
C TYR A 18 -8.54 -2.30 -25.46
N LEU A 19 -7.45 -2.87 -24.95
CA LEU A 19 -6.73 -2.34 -23.79
C LEU A 19 -6.32 -0.90 -24.05
N THR A 20 -6.74 0.02 -23.17
CA THR A 20 -6.41 1.44 -23.25
C THR A 20 -4.90 1.64 -23.08
N GLU A 21 -4.32 2.60 -23.80
CA GLU A 21 -2.91 2.97 -23.63
C GLU A 21 -2.59 3.43 -22.20
N GLU A 22 -3.54 4.11 -21.56
CA GLU A 22 -3.42 4.54 -20.18
C GLU A 22 -3.18 3.37 -19.22
N TYR A 23 -4.01 2.32 -19.33
CA TYR A 23 -3.85 1.10 -18.55
C TYR A 23 -2.53 0.38 -18.85
N LYS A 24 -2.12 0.29 -20.13
CA LYS A 24 -0.83 -0.32 -20.50
C LYS A 24 0.35 0.43 -19.88
N SER A 25 0.33 1.76 -20.00
CA SER A 25 1.36 2.63 -19.43
C SER A 25 1.41 2.53 -17.90
N GLY A 26 0.25 2.53 -17.25
CA GLY A 26 0.12 2.33 -15.81
C GLY A 26 0.71 1.00 -15.34
N VAL A 27 0.40 -0.09 -16.04
CA VAL A 27 1.00 -1.42 -15.78
C VAL A 27 2.51 -1.39 -15.96
N ASP A 28 3.03 -0.77 -17.03
CA ASP A 28 4.47 -0.69 -17.26
C ASP A 28 5.19 0.12 -16.19
N ASN A 29 4.59 1.21 -15.72
CA ASN A 29 5.13 2.00 -14.62
C ASN A 29 5.10 1.23 -13.30
N PHE A 30 4.00 0.52 -13.02
CA PHE A 30 3.91 -0.36 -11.85
C PHE A 30 4.99 -1.44 -11.87
N ILE A 31 5.19 -2.13 -13.00
CA ILE A 31 6.20 -3.19 -13.11
C ILE A 31 7.62 -2.63 -12.88
N LYS A 32 7.94 -1.48 -13.48
CA LYS A 32 9.23 -0.80 -13.25
C LYS A 32 9.42 -0.43 -11.79
N PHE A 33 8.39 0.12 -11.15
CA PHE A 33 8.42 0.46 -9.74
C PHE A 33 8.64 -0.79 -8.86
N ALA A 34 7.90 -1.86 -9.13
CA ALA A 34 8.00 -3.11 -8.38
C ALA A 34 9.41 -3.71 -8.50
N ILE A 35 9.99 -3.70 -9.70
CA ILE A 35 11.37 -4.17 -9.94
C ILE A 35 12.38 -3.29 -9.20
N TYR A 36 12.21 -1.97 -9.23
CA TYR A 36 13.12 -1.03 -8.57
C TYR A 36 13.17 -1.22 -7.05
N ASN A 37 12.06 -1.68 -6.44
CA ASN A 37 11.94 -1.93 -5.01
C ASN A 37 12.10 -3.41 -4.62
N LEU A 38 12.58 -4.27 -5.52
CA LEU A 38 12.88 -5.66 -5.21
C LEU A 38 14.00 -5.76 -4.18
N GLN A 39 13.85 -6.68 -3.23
CA GLN A 39 14.93 -7.06 -2.33
C GLN A 39 15.65 -8.31 -2.85
N GLU A 40 16.85 -8.59 -2.35
CA GLU A 40 17.63 -9.76 -2.78
C GLU A 40 16.88 -11.08 -2.49
N GLU A 41 16.14 -11.12 -1.38
CA GLU A 41 15.39 -12.29 -0.93
C GLU A 41 14.19 -12.61 -1.81
N ASP A 42 13.71 -11.64 -2.60
CA ASP A 42 12.58 -11.82 -3.51
C ASP A 42 12.95 -12.62 -4.78
N ASN A 43 14.24 -12.93 -4.99
CA ASN A 43 14.75 -13.72 -6.12
C ASN A 43 14.30 -13.19 -7.50
N GLY A 44 14.14 -11.88 -7.64
CA GLY A 44 13.69 -11.25 -8.88
C GLY A 44 12.19 -11.40 -9.17
N LEU A 45 11.40 -11.93 -8.23
CA LEU A 45 9.96 -12.13 -8.36
C LEU A 45 9.20 -11.02 -7.65
N ILE A 46 8.11 -10.55 -8.25
CA ILE A 46 7.23 -9.55 -7.63
C ILE A 46 5.88 -10.19 -7.27
N ARG A 47 5.22 -9.66 -6.24
CA ARG A 47 3.84 -10.03 -5.93
C ARG A 47 2.92 -9.65 -7.08
N CYS A 48 1.92 -10.48 -7.36
CA CYS A 48 0.96 -10.22 -8.44
C CYS A 48 -0.32 -9.55 -7.89
N PRO A 49 -0.56 -8.24 -8.18
CA PRO A 49 -1.76 -7.53 -7.70
C PRO A 49 -2.99 -7.74 -8.59
N CYS A 50 -2.99 -8.74 -9.46
CA CYS A 50 -4.17 -9.01 -10.28
C CYS A 50 -5.34 -9.54 -9.43
N LYS A 51 -6.57 -9.41 -9.94
CA LYS A 51 -7.80 -9.79 -9.22
C LYS A 51 -7.83 -11.25 -8.75
N GLU A 52 -7.16 -12.14 -9.47
CA GLU A 52 -7.06 -13.56 -9.12
C GLU A 52 -5.98 -13.81 -8.05
N CYS A 53 -4.83 -13.15 -8.18
CA CYS A 53 -3.68 -13.43 -7.33
C CYS A 53 -3.70 -12.66 -6.00
N LYS A 54 -4.28 -11.46 -5.99
CA LYS A 54 -4.47 -10.64 -4.79
C LYS A 54 -3.21 -10.46 -3.93
N ASN A 55 -2.05 -10.20 -4.56
CA ASN A 55 -0.74 -10.09 -3.91
C ASN A 55 -0.24 -11.34 -3.16
N LYS A 56 -0.89 -12.50 -3.34
CA LYS A 56 -0.52 -13.74 -2.64
C LYS A 56 0.62 -14.51 -3.32
N TYR A 57 0.78 -14.35 -4.63
CA TYR A 57 1.74 -15.11 -5.43
C TYR A 57 2.87 -14.23 -5.93
N TYR A 58 4.09 -14.69 -5.73
CA TYR A 58 5.30 -14.15 -6.34
C TYR A 58 5.47 -14.73 -7.75
N LYS A 59 5.66 -13.87 -8.75
CA LYS A 59 5.81 -14.28 -10.15
C LYS A 59 6.84 -13.41 -10.85
N ASN A 60 7.34 -13.89 -11.98
CA ASN A 60 8.20 -13.10 -12.86
C ASN A 60 7.47 -11.81 -13.31
N PRO A 61 8.17 -10.66 -13.41
CA PRO A 61 7.54 -9.41 -13.83
C PRO A 61 6.81 -9.49 -15.17
N SER A 62 7.35 -10.21 -16.15
CA SER A 62 6.70 -10.46 -17.44
C SER A 62 5.38 -11.22 -17.29
N THR A 63 5.33 -12.21 -16.38
CA THR A 63 4.11 -12.97 -16.08
C THR A 63 3.08 -12.08 -15.39
N VAL A 64 3.50 -11.24 -14.43
CA VAL A 64 2.61 -10.28 -13.77
C VAL A 64 2.02 -9.29 -14.77
N LYS A 65 2.81 -8.79 -15.72
CA LYS A 65 2.31 -7.92 -16.80
C LYS A 65 1.20 -8.59 -17.61
N VAL A 66 1.38 -9.86 -18.00
CA VAL A 66 0.35 -10.62 -18.72
C VAL A 66 -0.91 -10.82 -17.87
N ASP A 67 -0.75 -11.18 -16.59
CA ASP A 67 -1.87 -11.35 -15.67
C ASP A 67 -2.66 -10.05 -15.46
N LEU A 68 -1.95 -8.91 -15.40
CA LEU A 68 -2.57 -7.59 -15.29
C LEU A 68 -3.35 -7.20 -16.53
N TYR A 69 -2.90 -7.57 -17.72
CA TYR A 69 -3.65 -7.36 -18.97
C TYR A 69 -4.88 -8.26 -19.05
N ARG A 70 -4.78 -9.50 -18.57
CA ARG A 70 -5.85 -10.50 -18.66
C ARG A 70 -6.92 -10.31 -17.59
N HIS A 71 -6.52 -10.24 -16.33
CA HIS A 71 -7.44 -10.24 -15.17
C HIS A 71 -7.71 -8.85 -14.62
N GLY A 72 -6.85 -7.88 -14.94
CA GLY A 72 -6.92 -6.56 -14.34
C GLY A 72 -6.22 -6.49 -12.98
N ILE A 73 -5.77 -5.29 -12.60
CA ILE A 73 -5.36 -4.98 -11.24
C ILE A 73 -6.57 -4.92 -10.29
N MET A 74 -6.35 -5.21 -9.01
CA MET A 74 -7.33 -4.93 -7.97
C MET A 74 -7.60 -3.43 -7.87
N GLN A 75 -8.85 -2.99 -8.07
CA GLN A 75 -9.20 -1.56 -8.09
C GLN A 75 -8.99 -0.87 -6.73
N TRP A 76 -9.07 -1.62 -5.64
CA TRP A 76 -8.78 -1.13 -4.28
C TRP A 76 -7.28 -1.12 -3.95
N TYR A 77 -6.43 -1.63 -4.84
CA TYR A 77 -4.98 -1.61 -4.68
C TYR A 77 -4.41 -0.29 -5.19
N THR A 78 -4.87 0.81 -4.60
CA THR A 78 -4.49 2.19 -4.93
C THR A 78 -3.21 2.65 -4.24
N ARG A 79 -2.60 1.76 -3.47
CA ARG A 79 -1.29 1.91 -2.84
C ARG A 79 -0.48 0.66 -3.10
N TRP A 80 0.79 0.84 -3.44
CA TRP A 80 1.73 -0.25 -3.69
C TRP A 80 2.53 -0.60 -2.43
N ASP A 81 1.85 -0.73 -1.30
CA ASP A 81 2.41 -1.07 0.01
C ASP A 81 3.21 -2.39 -0.01
N CYS A 82 2.67 -3.43 -0.65
CA CYS A 82 3.36 -4.70 -0.92
C CYS A 82 4.61 -4.57 -1.79
N HIS A 83 4.83 -3.42 -2.41
CA HIS A 83 5.94 -3.16 -3.34
C HIS A 83 6.80 -1.99 -2.86
N GLY A 84 6.73 -1.63 -1.57
CA GLY A 84 7.63 -0.65 -0.97
C GLY A 84 7.21 0.81 -1.15
N GLU A 85 5.97 1.09 -1.57
CA GLU A 85 5.48 2.46 -1.59
C GLU A 85 5.34 3.00 -0.15
N LYS A 86 6.21 3.95 0.17
CA LYS A 86 6.21 4.66 1.44
C LYS A 86 5.14 5.74 1.43
N ASP A 87 4.45 5.90 2.55
CA ASP A 87 3.62 7.08 2.77
C ASP A 87 4.51 8.32 2.75
N MET A 88 4.22 9.24 1.85
CA MET A 88 4.76 10.59 1.99
C MET A 88 4.11 11.18 3.25
N PRO A 89 4.89 11.72 4.20
CA PRO A 89 4.29 12.50 5.27
C PRO A 89 3.46 13.59 4.60
N ARG A 90 2.14 13.54 4.81
CA ARG A 90 1.28 14.64 4.41
C ARG A 90 1.77 15.79 5.26
N ASP A 91 2.43 16.79 4.65
CA ASP A 91 2.73 18.03 5.33
C ASP A 91 1.45 18.46 6.03
N GLU A 92 1.45 18.43 7.36
CA GLU A 92 0.39 19.04 8.14
C GLU A 92 0.34 20.47 7.65
N VAL A 93 -0.77 20.84 7.00
CA VAL A 93 -1.08 22.23 6.71
C VAL A 93 -0.98 22.94 8.05
N GLY A 94 0.09 23.73 8.21
CA GLY A 94 0.39 24.47 9.42
C GLY A 94 -0.82 25.31 9.78
N THR A 95 -1.60 24.83 10.74
CA THR A 95 -2.57 25.68 11.42
C THR A 95 -1.73 26.70 12.16
N SER A 96 -1.88 27.97 11.76
CA SER A 96 -1.23 29.13 12.35
C SER A 96 -1.04 28.96 13.85
N SER A 97 0.18 29.17 14.32
CA SER A 97 0.52 29.26 15.73
C SER A 97 -0.35 30.31 16.42
N VAL A 98 -1.46 29.86 16.99
CA VAL A 98 -2.18 30.62 18.01
C VAL A 98 -1.32 30.49 19.26
N ASN A 99 -0.63 31.59 19.59
CA ASN A 99 0.03 31.75 20.87
C ASN A 99 -1.03 31.74 21.97
N THR A 100 -1.21 30.60 22.62
CA THR A 100 -1.95 30.54 23.87
C THR A 100 -0.95 30.33 25.01
N ASN A 101 -0.51 31.44 25.60
CA ASN A 101 0.03 31.48 26.95
C ASN A 101 -1.02 30.89 27.92
N TYR A 102 -0.90 29.60 28.25
CA TYR A 102 -1.59 29.02 29.40
C TYR A 102 -0.57 28.41 30.34
N ARG A 103 -0.76 28.74 31.61
CA ARG A 103 0.20 28.66 32.70
C ARG A 103 0.24 27.24 33.27
N ASP A 104 1.45 26.79 33.60
CA ASP A 104 1.70 25.78 34.63
C ASP A 104 1.01 26.22 35.93
N ASP A 105 0.17 25.35 36.50
CA ASP A 105 -0.07 25.20 37.94
C ASP A 105 -0.98 23.97 38.19
N ASP A 106 -0.37 22.90 38.74
CA ASP A 106 -0.90 21.79 39.56
C ASP A 106 -2.13 20.94 39.12
N MET A 107 -1.94 19.63 38.97
CA MET A 107 -2.52 18.67 39.94
C MET A 107 -2.05 17.21 39.78
N TYR A 108 -1.67 16.68 40.94
CA TYR A 108 -1.23 15.35 41.36
C TYR A 108 -2.35 14.29 41.32
N TYR A 109 -2.06 13.03 40.92
CA TYR A 109 -2.26 11.75 41.66
C TYR A 109 -1.78 10.55 40.82
N ALA A 110 -0.97 9.70 41.43
CA ALA A 110 -0.55 8.37 40.96
C ALA A 110 -1.53 7.29 41.46
N TYR A 111 -1.66 6.16 40.75
CA TYR A 111 -1.57 4.77 41.26
C TYR A 111 -1.51 3.77 40.10
N ASP A 112 -0.55 2.86 40.23
CA ASP A 112 -0.26 1.69 39.41
C ASP A 112 -1.44 0.71 39.30
N ASP A 113 -1.58 0.05 38.14
CA ASP A 113 -2.04 -1.35 38.11
C ASP A 113 -1.34 -2.08 36.96
N ASP A 114 -0.69 -3.18 37.32
CA ASP A 114 0.07 -4.11 36.50
C ASP A 114 -0.75 -4.63 35.29
N PHE A 115 -0.11 -4.71 34.11
CA PHE A 115 -0.40 -5.84 33.22
C PHE A 115 0.80 -6.25 32.36
N GLU A 116 1.47 -7.28 32.86
CA GLU A 116 2.10 -8.43 32.20
C GLU A 116 3.10 -8.24 31.03
N ASP A 117 4.33 -8.63 31.36
CA ASP A 117 5.36 -9.26 30.53
C ASP A 117 4.81 -10.22 29.47
N TYR A 118 5.00 -9.88 28.20
CA TYR A 118 5.08 -10.86 27.10
C TYR A 118 6.37 -10.64 26.32
N HIS A 119 7.45 -11.22 26.83
CA HIS A 119 8.47 -11.79 25.97
C HIS A 119 7.89 -13.01 25.24
N GLU A 120 7.64 -12.91 23.93
CA GLU A 120 7.54 -14.11 23.10
C GLU A 120 8.30 -13.98 21.78
N SER A 121 9.13 -14.99 21.58
CA SER A 121 9.97 -15.28 20.44
C SER A 121 9.16 -15.73 19.22
N GLY A 122 9.52 -15.21 18.04
CA GLY A 122 9.53 -15.98 16.80
C GLY A 122 8.19 -16.39 16.19
N ALA A 123 7.62 -15.52 15.36
CA ALA A 123 6.87 -15.94 14.18
C ALA A 123 6.98 -14.85 13.11
N ASN A 124 7.25 -15.25 11.87
CA ASN A 124 7.40 -14.39 10.70
C ASN A 124 6.25 -13.37 10.59
N GLY A 125 6.53 -12.12 10.97
CA GLY A 125 5.62 -10.98 10.82
C GLY A 125 5.53 -10.54 9.36
N GLY A 126 4.98 -11.39 8.50
CA GLY A 126 4.51 -10.97 7.19
C GLY A 126 3.25 -10.14 7.40
N VAL A 127 3.38 -8.83 7.56
CA VAL A 127 2.25 -7.91 7.47
C VAL A 127 1.50 -8.23 6.17
N GLU A 128 0.25 -8.66 6.26
CA GLU A 128 -0.59 -8.91 5.08
C GLU A 128 -0.82 -7.58 4.36
N CYS A 129 0.08 -7.27 3.44
CA CYS A 129 -0.01 -6.07 2.61
C CYS A 129 -1.26 -6.17 1.72
N GLY A 130 -2.05 -5.10 1.62
CA GLY A 130 -3.26 -5.06 0.80
C GLY A 130 -4.57 -5.61 1.41
N PHE A 131 -4.61 -6.07 2.67
CA PHE A 131 -5.86 -6.38 3.40
C PHE A 131 -6.24 -5.31 4.44
N LYS A 132 -6.28 -4.03 4.05
CA LYS A 132 -7.04 -3.06 4.85
C LYS A 132 -8.53 -3.39 4.66
N LEU A 133 -9.04 -4.26 5.53
CA LEU A 133 -10.46 -4.56 5.68
C LEU A 133 -11.17 -3.21 5.81
N VAL A 134 -11.93 -2.80 4.79
CA VAL A 134 -12.95 -1.78 4.99
C VAL A 134 -14.01 -2.42 5.86
N ILE A 135 -13.90 -2.21 7.18
CA ILE A 135 -15.02 -2.43 8.10
C ILE A 135 -16.08 -1.41 7.67
N SER A 136 -17.06 -1.88 6.90
CA SER A 136 -18.29 -1.13 6.66
C SER A 136 -18.97 -0.92 8.00
N ILE A 137 -19.00 0.33 8.48
CA ILE A 137 -19.94 0.72 9.52
C ILE A 137 -21.32 0.79 8.84
N LEU A 138 -22.28 0.08 9.47
CA LEU A 138 -23.70 0.00 9.13
C LEU A 138 -24.38 1.37 9.07
#